data_AF-A0A2E7QFN7-F1
#
_entry.id   AF-A0A2E7QFN7-F1
#
_cell.length_a   1.000
_cell.length_b   1.000
_cell.length_c   1.000
_cell.angle_alpha   90.00
_cell.angle_beta   90.00
_cell.angle_gamma   90.00
#
_symmetry.space_group_name_H-M   'P 1'
#
loop_
_entity.id
_entity.type
_entity.pdbx_description
1 polymer ?
#
loop_
_entity_poly.entity_id
_entity_poly.type
_entity_poly.pdbx_seq_one_letter_code
_entity_poly.pdbx_strand_id
1 'polypeptide(L)'
;MEKFIYGVILGSGGMALWNWMQAENISAAWYTWPLMALALALCTLTIHHFLASHAELEPKAAWVGLAIIGVPAVLVSSLVVSFFI
;
A
#
# COMPACT_ATOMS: atom_id res chain seq x y z
N MET A 1 18.27 -8.75 -4.64
CA MET A 1 17.44 -8.67 -5.87
C MET A 1 16.00 -8.27 -5.55
N GLU A 2 15.38 -8.87 -4.54
CA GLU A 2 13.99 -8.60 -4.13
C GLU A 2 13.67 -7.12 -3.82
N LYS A 3 14.53 -6.45 -3.05
CA LYS A 3 14.38 -5.02 -2.72
C LYS A 3 14.38 -4.11 -3.96
N PHE A 4 15.14 -4.48 -5.00
CA PHE A 4 15.22 -3.73 -6.25
C PHE A 4 13.92 -3.87 -7.06
N ILE A 5 13.40 -5.09 -7.19
CA ILE A 5 12.12 -5.37 -7.88
C ILE A 5 10.98 -4.62 -7.17
N TYR A 6 10.97 -4.62 -5.85
CA TYR A 6 9.98 -3.87 -5.06
C TYR A 6 10.00 -2.37 -5.39
N GLY A 7 11.18 -1.75 -5.42
CA GLY A 7 11.33 -0.35 -5.80
C GLY A 7 10.88 -0.07 -7.24
N VAL A 8 11.17 -0.99 -8.17
CA VAL A 8 10.72 -0.87 -9.57
C VAL A 8 9.20 -0.90 -9.66
N ILE A 9 8.54 -1.84 -8.97
CA ILE A 9 7.07 -1.95 -8.95
C ILE A 9 6.43 -0.66 -8.42
N LEU A 10 6.92 -0.15 -7.29
CA LEU A 10 6.42 1.09 -6.71
C LEU A 10 6.62 2.28 -7.65
N GLY A 11 7.81 2.41 -8.25
CA GLY A 11 8.13 3.51 -9.17
C GLY A 11 7.28 3.46 -10.44
N SER A 12 7.19 2.30 -11.08
CA SER A 12 6.36 2.14 -12.29
C SER A 12 4.87 2.32 -11.99
N GLY A 13 4.39 1.84 -10.83
CA GLY A 13 3.02 2.01 -10.40
C GLY A 13 2.67 3.48 -10.15
N GLY A 14 3.55 4.22 -9.48
CA GLY A 14 3.39 5.66 -9.27
C GLY A 14 3.38 6.45 -10.58
N MET A 15 4.26 6.10 -11.53
CA MET A 15 4.28 6.73 -12.85
C MET A 15 3.00 6.44 -13.65
N ALA A 16 2.50 5.20 -13.61
CA ALA A 16 1.25 4.83 -14.26
C ALA A 16 0.06 5.59 -13.67
N LEU A 17 -0.01 5.71 -12.33
CA LEU A 17 -1.03 6.50 -11.63
C LEU A 17 -0.98 7.97 -12.06
N TRP A 18 0.22 8.57 -12.06
CA TRP A 18 0.41 9.96 -12.47
C TRP A 18 -0.05 10.21 -13.91
N ASN A 19 0.36 9.35 -14.85
CA ASN A 19 -0.04 9.47 -16.25
C ASN A 19 -1.55 9.35 -16.44
N TRP A 20 -2.21 8.45 -15.70
CA TRP A 20 -3.65 8.30 -15.72
C TRP A 20 -4.36 9.54 -15.16
N MET A 21 -3.90 10.09 -14.04
CA MET A 21 -4.45 11.33 -13.48
C MET A 21 -4.37 12.49 -14.47
N GLN A 22 -3.25 12.61 -15.19
CA GLN A 22 -3.08 13.65 -16.21
C GLN A 22 -4.02 13.45 -17.41
N ALA A 23 -4.24 12.20 -17.84
CA ALA A 23 -5.15 11.88 -18.95
C ALA A 23 -6.61 12.20 -18.62
N GLU A 24 -7.03 11.95 -17.37
CA GLU A 24 -8.39 12.19 -16.88
C GLU A 24 -8.57 13.61 -16.28
N ASN A 25 -7.55 14.47 -16.32
CA ASN A 25 -7.54 15.80 -15.69
C ASN A 25 -7.90 15.79 -14.20
N ILE A 26 -7.50 14.74 -13.48
CA ILE A 26 -7.77 14.58 -12.05
C ILE A 26 -6.80 15.45 -11.25
N SER A 27 -7.32 16.42 -10.50
CA SER A 27 -6.54 17.24 -9.58
C SER A 27 -6.58 16.66 -8.16
N ALA A 28 -5.44 16.14 -7.70
CA ALA A 28 -5.28 15.64 -6.34
C ALA A 28 -5.04 16.77 -5.31
N ALA A 29 -5.77 16.75 -4.19
CA ALA A 29 -5.49 17.64 -3.07
C ALA A 29 -4.15 17.29 -2.39
N TRP A 30 -3.52 18.27 -1.72
CA TRP A 30 -2.18 18.07 -1.13
C TRP A 30 -2.11 16.91 -0.12
N TYR A 31 -3.21 16.62 0.58
CA TYR A 31 -3.29 15.58 1.61
C TYR A 31 -3.44 14.16 1.05
N THR A 32 -3.76 13.99 -0.23
CA THR A 32 -3.91 12.65 -0.82
C THR A 32 -2.55 11.95 -0.94
N TRP A 33 -1.47 12.70 -1.20
CA TRP A 33 -0.11 12.17 -1.29
C TRP A 33 0.38 11.50 0.00
N PRO A 34 0.33 12.15 1.18
CA PRO A 34 0.73 11.51 2.44
C PRO A 34 -0.21 10.35 2.82
N LEU A 35 -1.51 10.43 2.54
CA LEU A 35 -2.44 9.32 2.77
C LEU A 35 -2.14 8.11 1.87
N MET A 36 -1.79 8.35 0.60
CA MET A 36 -1.36 7.30 -0.33
C MET A 36 -0.05 6.66 0.13
N ALA A 37 0.91 7.45 0.60
CA ALA A 37 2.15 6.92 1.19
C ALA A 37 1.86 6.05 2.44
N LEU A 38 0.95 6.50 3.31
CA LEU A 38 0.52 5.74 4.48
C LEU A 38 -0.16 4.42 4.09
N ALA A 39 -1.06 4.45 3.11
CA ALA A 39 -1.72 3.25 2.58
C ALA A 39 -0.70 2.23 2.07
N LEU A 40 0.25 2.68 1.23
CA LEU A 40 1.33 1.84 0.71
C LEU A 40 2.21 1.27 1.83
N ALA A 41 2.58 2.08 2.81
CA ALA A 41 3.39 1.64 3.94
C ALA A 41 2.68 0.55 4.77
N LEU A 42 1.39 0.74 5.08
CA LEU A 42 0.59 -0.23 5.81
C LEU A 42 0.41 -1.54 5.04
N CYS A 43 0.16 -1.48 3.73
CA CYS A 43 0.09 -2.66 2.87
C CYS A 43 1.42 -3.42 2.86
N THR A 44 2.53 -2.71 2.71
CA THR A 44 3.89 -3.30 2.74
C THR A 44 4.16 -3.98 4.07
N LEU A 45 3.87 -3.29 5.17
CA LEU A 45 4.09 -3.77 6.52
C LEU A 45 3.25 -5.01 6.80
N THR A 46 1.99 -5.01 6.37
CA THR A 46 1.07 -6.15 6.52
C THR A 46 1.63 -7.40 5.83
N ILE A 47 2.05 -7.27 4.57
CA ILE A 47 2.60 -8.40 3.79
C ILE A 47 3.91 -8.88 4.43
N HIS A 48 4.81 -7.95 4.77
CA HIS A 48 6.10 -8.32 5.37
C HIS A 48 5.92 -9.02 6.72
N HIS A 49 5.07 -8.48 7.60
CA HIS A 49 4.76 -9.07 8.90
C HIS A 49 4.14 -10.46 8.74
N PHE A 50 3.16 -10.62 7.83
CA PHE A 50 2.50 -11.90 7.62
C PHE A 50 3.49 -12.99 7.17
N LEU A 51 4.32 -12.69 6.17
CA LEU A 51 5.33 -13.62 5.66
C LEU A 51 6.41 -13.92 6.70
N ALA A 52 6.89 -12.90 7.42
CA ALA A 52 7.91 -13.07 8.45
C ALA A 52 7.41 -13.94 9.60
N SER A 53 6.22 -13.69 10.13
CA SER A 53 5.63 -14.50 11.20
C SER A 53 5.42 -15.96 10.78
N HIS A 54 5.05 -16.22 9.53
CA HIS A 54 4.97 -17.59 9.01
C HIS A 54 6.35 -18.27 8.90
N ALA A 55 7.38 -17.53 8.50
CA ALA A 55 8.76 -18.04 8.46
C ALA A 55 9.29 -18.37 9.87
N GLU A 56 8.81 -17.67 10.89
CA GLU A 56 9.12 -17.91 12.31
C GLU A 56 8.21 -18.96 12.97
N LEU A 57 7.37 -19.67 12.21
CA LEU A 57 6.42 -20.69 12.70
C LEU A 57 5.40 -20.15 13.71
N GLU A 58 5.07 -18.87 13.62
CA GLU A 58 4.10 -18.17 14.47
C GLU A 58 2.84 -17.78 13.66
N PRO A 59 2.02 -18.75 13.19
CA PRO A 59 0.87 -18.47 12.34
C PRO A 59 -0.18 -17.62 13.06
N LYS A 60 -0.30 -17.75 14.39
CA LYS A 60 -1.20 -16.92 15.18
C LYS A 60 -0.82 -15.44 15.11
N ALA A 61 0.47 -15.12 15.24
CA ALA A 61 0.98 -13.76 15.09
C ALA A 61 0.75 -13.23 13.67
N ALA A 62 0.93 -14.07 12.64
CA ALA A 62 0.66 -13.71 11.25
C ALA A 62 -0.79 -13.22 11.06
N TRP A 63 -1.78 -14.01 11.48
CA TRP A 63 -3.20 -13.67 11.34
C TRP A 63 -3.62 -12.48 12.19
N VAL A 64 -3.08 -12.35 13.41
CA VAL A 64 -3.36 -11.19 14.27
C VAL A 64 -2.76 -9.92 13.67
N GLY A 65 -1.53 -9.97 13.14
CA GLY A 65 -0.90 -8.86 12.44
C GLY A 65 -1.66 -8.47 11.17
N LEU A 66 -2.15 -9.46 10.40
CA LEU A 66 -3.02 -9.22 9.25
C LEU A 66 -4.30 -8.48 9.64
N ALA A 67 -4.95 -8.84 10.75
CA ALA A 67 -6.14 -8.15 11.21
C ALA A 67 -5.84 -6.72 11.69
N ILE A 68 -4.82 -6.56 12.54
CA ILE A 68 -4.52 -5.27 13.20
C ILE A 68 -3.92 -4.27 12.22
N ILE A 69 -3.07 -4.71 11.29
CA ILE A 69 -2.38 -3.82 10.34
C ILE A 69 -3.10 -3.82 8.98
N GLY A 70 -3.54 -4.98 8.52
CA GLY A 70 -4.16 -5.14 7.21
C GLY A 70 -5.55 -4.53 7.11
N VAL A 71 -6.37 -4.56 8.16
CA VAL A 71 -7.69 -3.90 8.14
C VAL A 71 -7.52 -2.38 7.98
N PRO A 72 -6.71 -1.67 8.79
CA PRO A 72 -6.40 -0.27 8.53
C PRO A 72 -5.80 -0.03 7.13
N ALA A 73 -4.91 -0.91 6.66
CA ALA A 73 -4.33 -0.79 5.32
C ALA A 73 -5.42 -0.74 4.23
N VAL A 74 -6.41 -1.64 4.30
CA VAL A 74 -7.53 -1.69 3.34
C VAL A 74 -8.45 -0.47 3.48
N LEU A 75 -8.75 -0.04 4.70
CA LEU A 75 -9.62 1.11 4.94
C LEU A 75 -8.99 2.40 4.41
N VAL A 76 -7.71 2.66 4.72
CA VAL A 76 -6.99 3.84 4.23
C VAL A 76 -6.83 3.78 2.71
N SER A 77 -6.52 2.60 2.15
CA SER A 77 -6.43 2.43 0.69
C SER A 77 -7.76 2.74 -0.01
N SER A 78 -8.87 2.22 0.52
CA SER A 78 -10.22 2.49 -0.02
C SER A 78 -10.57 3.98 0.04
N LEU A 79 -10.24 4.64 1.14
CA LEU A 79 -10.43 6.09 1.29
C LEU A 79 -9.61 6.86 0.24
N VAL A 80 -8.33 6.51 0.06
CA VAL A 80 -7.45 7.17 -0.92
C VAL A 80 -7.99 7.00 -2.34
N VAL A 81 -8.42 5.79 -2.70
CA VAL A 81 -8.99 5.50 -4.03
C VAL A 81 -10.25 6.33 -4.28
N SER A 82 -11.09 6.53 -3.26
CA SER A 82 -12.32 7.34 -3.37
C SER A 82 -12.06 8.82 -3.70
N PHE A 83 -10.83 9.31 -3.60
CA PHE A 83 -10.48 10.67 -4.00
C PHE A 83 -10.16 10.80 -5.50
N PHE A 84 -10.05 9.69 -6.23
CA PHE A 84 -9.71 9.66 -7.67
C PHE A 84 -10.86 9.17 -8.56
N ILE A 85 -11.98 8.71 -7.98
CA ILE A 85 -13.18 8.21 -8.67
C ILE A 85 -14.32 9.19 -8.42
#